data_AF-A0A3N9NMB6-F1
#
_entry.id   AF-A0A3N9NMB6-F1
#
_cell.length_a   1.000
_cell.length_b   1.000
_cell.length_c   1.000
_cell.angle_alpha   90.00
_cell.angle_beta   90.00
_cell.angle_gamma   90.00
#
_symmetry.space_group_name_H-M   'P 1'
#
loop_
_entity.id
_entity.type
_entity.pdbx_description
1 polymer ?
#
loop_
_entity_poly.entity_id
_entity_poly.type
_entity_poly.pdbx_seq_one_letter_code
_entity_poly.pdbx_strand_id
1 'polypeptide(L)'
;MTGKYIREWIWHESASTMALDLGSIYRTELNDMRIGVSISNFGGKMTMSGRDLIHFYDVDETREGNNDRVLAETSTDSWPLPMLLRVGIAMEVIDNDAHRLTVAADALHPNDNNEYMNLGTEYAWHEQFMVRAGYKSLFLPNSEEGFTFGLGVRLHTRSGPTFGFDGAYEDFGRFDAIYKYSLVISY
;
A
#
# COMPACT_ATOMS: atom_id res chain seq x y z
N MET A 1 10.26 -12.22 -4.76
CA MET A 1 9.23 -12.26 -5.82
C MET A 1 7.98 -12.86 -5.25
N THR A 2 6.83 -12.26 -5.51
CA THR A 2 5.51 -12.73 -5.03
C THR A 2 4.52 -12.68 -6.17
N GLY A 3 3.64 -13.68 -6.28
CA GLY A 3 2.51 -13.67 -7.21
C GLY A 3 1.20 -13.40 -6.46
N LYS A 4 0.33 -12.60 -7.06
CA LYS A 4 -0.98 -12.22 -6.53
C LYS A 4 -2.07 -12.55 -7.54
N TYR A 5 -3.20 -13.03 -7.04
CA TYR A 5 -4.47 -13.03 -7.75
C TYR A 5 -5.34 -11.93 -7.16
N ILE A 6 -5.68 -10.93 -7.97
CA ILE A 6 -6.45 -9.76 -7.56
C ILE A 6 -7.87 -9.94 -8.07
N ARG A 7 -8.85 -9.72 -7.19
CA ARG A 7 -10.28 -9.77 -7.53
C ARG A 7 -11.00 -8.60 -6.87
N GLU A 8 -11.80 -7.92 -7.68
CA GLU A 8 -12.69 -6.85 -7.26
C GLU A 8 -14.13 -7.28 -7.53
N TRP A 9 -15.04 -6.97 -6.60
CA TRP A 9 -16.46 -7.19 -6.78
C TRP A 9 -17.22 -5.94 -6.37
N ILE A 10 -18.13 -5.50 -7.23
CA ILE A 10 -19.04 -4.40 -6.97
C ILE A 10 -20.43 -4.91 -7.31
N TRP A 11 -21.27 -5.10 -6.29
CA TRP A 11 -22.63 -5.62 -6.45
C TRP A 11 -22.69 -6.95 -7.24
N HIS A 12 -23.21 -6.97 -8.48
CA HIS A 12 -23.25 -8.16 -9.34
C HIS A 12 -22.20 -8.18 -10.45
N GLU A 13 -21.17 -7.34 -10.35
CA GLU A 13 -20.05 -7.26 -11.27
C GLU A 13 -18.75 -7.70 -10.58
N SER A 14 -17.85 -8.29 -11.36
CA SER A 14 -16.53 -8.64 -10.87
C SER A 14 -15.46 -8.49 -11.94
N ALA A 15 -14.25 -8.20 -11.49
CA ALA A 15 -13.05 -8.21 -12.31
C ALA A 15 -11.96 -8.98 -11.58
N SER A 16 -11.09 -9.65 -12.34
CA SER A 16 -9.94 -10.32 -11.75
C SER A 16 -8.75 -10.34 -12.69
N THR A 17 -7.55 -10.36 -12.13
CA THR A 17 -6.30 -10.44 -12.88
C THR A 17 -5.18 -11.02 -12.03
N MET A 18 -4.05 -11.31 -12.66
CA MET A 18 -2.83 -11.72 -11.99
C MET A 18 -1.82 -10.58 -11.93
N ALA A 19 -1.07 -10.50 -10.84
CA ALA A 19 0.00 -9.53 -10.66
C ALA A 19 1.24 -10.17 -10.04
N LEU A 20 2.39 -9.56 -10.27
CA LEU A 20 3.67 -9.92 -9.71
C LEU A 20 4.24 -8.74 -8.93
N ASP A 21 4.87 -9.04 -7.80
CA ASP A 21 5.71 -8.11 -7.08
C ASP A 21 7.16 -8.56 -7.16
N LEU A 22 8.04 -7.63 -7.49
CA LEU A 22 9.47 -7.82 -7.59
C LEU A 22 10.16 -6.77 -6.73
N GLY A 23 11.21 -7.18 -6.02
CA GLY A 23 12.00 -6.23 -5.25
C GLY A 23 13.36 -6.81 -4.90
N SER A 24 14.31 -5.92 -4.70
CA SER A 24 15.66 -6.22 -4.27
C SER A 24 16.09 -5.24 -3.19
N ILE A 25 16.96 -5.71 -2.31
CA ILE A 25 17.62 -4.89 -1.31
C ILE A 25 19.12 -5.15 -1.39
N TYR A 26 19.90 -4.08 -1.45
CA TYR A 26 21.34 -4.13 -1.40
C TYR A 26 21.80 -3.56 -0.06
N ARG A 27 22.59 -4.33 0.69
CA ARG A 27 23.18 -3.89 1.95
C ARG A 27 24.65 -3.57 1.74
N THR A 28 25.06 -2.41 2.19
CA THR A 28 26.45 -1.99 2.16
C THR A 28 27.11 -2.20 3.52
N GLU A 29 28.44 -2.21 3.54
CA GLU A 29 29.22 -2.31 4.78
C GLU A 29 29.28 -0.98 5.55
N LEU A 30 28.79 0.12 4.97
CA LEU A 30 28.74 1.43 5.62
C LEU A 30 27.48 1.51 6.49
N ASN A 31 27.62 1.25 7.78
CA ASN A 31 26.57 1.42 8.81
C ASN A 31 25.21 0.77 8.46
N ASP A 32 25.25 -0.48 7.98
CA ASP A 32 24.07 -1.23 7.49
C ASP A 32 23.17 -0.39 6.55
N MET A 33 23.78 0.46 5.73
CA MET A 33 23.04 1.23 4.74
C MET A 33 22.44 0.27 3.70
N ARG A 34 21.13 0.39 3.53
CA ARG A 34 20.26 -0.43 2.71
C ARG A 34 19.69 0.41 1.58
N ILE A 35 19.86 -0.05 0.36
CA ILE A 35 19.23 0.54 -0.82
C ILE A 35 18.23 -0.48 -1.36
N GLY A 36 16.96 -0.11 -1.41
CA GLY A 36 15.86 -0.97 -1.83
C GLY A 36 15.19 -0.46 -3.10
N VAL A 37 14.82 -1.38 -3.98
CA VAL A 37 13.92 -1.09 -5.11
C VAL A 37 12.82 -2.14 -5.13
N SER A 38 11.58 -1.73 -5.33
CA SER A 38 10.46 -2.65 -5.52
C SER A 38 9.46 -2.13 -6.54
N ILE A 39 8.90 -3.06 -7.32
CA ILE A 39 7.76 -2.85 -8.19
C ILE A 39 6.64 -3.74 -7.64
N SER A 40 5.50 -3.13 -7.31
CA SER A 40 4.31 -3.82 -6.82
C SER A 40 3.18 -3.75 -7.84
N ASN A 41 2.35 -4.81 -7.84
CA ASN A 41 1.16 -4.95 -8.67
C ASN A 41 1.44 -4.88 -10.18
N PHE A 42 2.60 -5.37 -10.63
CA PHE A 42 2.91 -5.46 -12.06
C PHE A 42 2.12 -6.59 -12.69
N GLY A 43 1.16 -6.27 -13.57
CA GLY A 43 0.24 -7.27 -14.10
C GLY A 43 -0.65 -6.78 -15.23
N GLY A 44 -1.67 -7.58 -15.54
CA GLY A 44 -2.64 -7.28 -16.58
C GLY A 44 -3.65 -6.20 -16.16
N LYS A 45 -4.47 -5.76 -17.11
CA LYS A 45 -5.62 -4.90 -16.82
C LYS A 45 -6.79 -5.70 -16.22
N MET A 46 -7.74 -5.00 -15.62
CA MET A 46 -9.02 -5.53 -15.14
C MET A 46 -10.16 -4.92 -15.94
N THR A 47 -11.24 -5.67 -16.14
CA THR A 47 -12.48 -5.23 -16.79
C THR A 47 -13.64 -5.81 -16.00
N MET A 48 -14.63 -4.99 -15.65
CA MET A 48 -15.82 -5.45 -14.94
C MET A 48 -16.71 -6.24 -15.89
N SER A 49 -17.15 -7.41 -15.46
CA SER A 49 -18.23 -8.14 -16.11
C SER A 49 -19.24 -8.63 -15.08
N GLY A 50 -20.51 -8.63 -15.43
CA GLY A 50 -21.59 -8.92 -14.49
C GLY A 50 -22.97 -8.81 -15.09
N ARG A 51 -23.97 -9.21 -14.30
CA ARG A 51 -25.37 -9.20 -14.74
C ARG A 51 -25.90 -7.79 -14.94
N ASP A 52 -25.41 -6.82 -14.18
CA ASP A 52 -25.90 -5.45 -14.21
C ASP A 52 -25.57 -4.74 -15.54
N LEU A 53 -24.57 -5.24 -16.27
CA LEU A 53 -24.24 -4.78 -17.64
C LEU A 53 -25.22 -5.30 -18.69
N ILE A 54 -26.00 -6.34 -18.37
CA ILE A 54 -26.95 -6.97 -19.28
C ILE A 54 -28.33 -6.35 -19.06
N HIS A 55 -28.82 -5.60 -20.04
CA HIS A 55 -30.11 -4.93 -19.97
C HIS A 55 -30.87 -5.03 -21.29
N PHE A 56 -32.19 -4.83 -21.23
CA PHE A 56 -32.97 -4.69 -22.45
C PHE A 56 -32.81 -3.28 -22.98
N TYR A 57 -32.49 -3.16 -24.27
CA TYR A 57 -32.32 -1.90 -24.97
C TYR A 57 -33.19 -1.91 -26.23
N ASP A 58 -33.90 -0.81 -26.45
CA ASP A 58 -34.60 -0.57 -27.71
C ASP A 58 -33.63 0.09 -28.69
N VAL A 59 -33.33 -0.62 -29.77
CA VAL A 59 -32.37 -0.17 -30.79
C VAL A 59 -32.90 0.95 -31.68
N ASP A 60 -34.22 1.15 -31.76
CA ASP A 60 -34.84 2.16 -32.63
C ASP A 60 -36.21 2.60 -32.10
N GLU A 61 -36.22 3.35 -30.99
CA GLU A 61 -37.43 3.85 -30.31
C GLU A 61 -38.42 4.59 -31.23
N THR A 62 -37.97 5.03 -32.40
CA THR A 62 -38.78 5.81 -33.35
C THR A 62 -39.55 4.97 -34.36
N ARG A 63 -39.27 3.66 -34.43
CA ARG A 63 -39.85 2.75 -35.43
C ARG A 63 -40.86 1.80 -34.80
N GLU A 64 -42.14 2.12 -35.01
CA GLU A 64 -43.27 1.28 -34.63
C GLU A 64 -43.15 -0.16 -35.19
N GLY A 65 -43.32 -1.14 -34.30
CA GLY A 65 -43.24 -2.58 -34.63
C GLY A 65 -41.84 -3.19 -34.57
N ASN A 66 -40.84 -2.47 -34.05
CA ASN A 66 -39.54 -3.04 -33.70
C ASN A 66 -39.62 -3.89 -32.40
N ASN A 67 -38.50 -4.49 -31.99
CA ASN A 67 -38.42 -5.19 -30.71
C ASN A 67 -37.81 -4.26 -29.66
N ASP A 68 -38.62 -3.84 -28.71
CA ASP A 68 -38.27 -2.97 -27.58
C ASP A 68 -37.44 -3.68 -26.50
N ARG A 69 -37.21 -4.99 -26.65
CA ARG A 69 -36.52 -5.85 -25.67
C ARG A 69 -35.40 -6.68 -26.30
N VAL A 70 -34.48 -6.01 -27.00
CA VAL A 70 -33.23 -6.66 -27.43
C VAL A 70 -32.28 -6.76 -26.24
N LEU A 71 -31.71 -7.95 -26.03
CA LEU A 71 -30.70 -8.14 -24.99
C LEU A 71 -29.41 -7.43 -25.41
N ALA A 72 -29.00 -6.42 -24.64
CA ALA A 72 -27.78 -5.67 -24.85
C ALA A 72 -26.83 -5.83 -23.64
N GLU A 73 -25.53 -5.82 -23.92
CA GLU A 73 -24.48 -5.85 -22.90
C GLU A 73 -23.66 -4.56 -23.00
N THR A 74 -23.60 -3.80 -21.91
CA THR A 74 -22.74 -2.62 -21.80
C THR A 74 -21.29 -3.06 -21.68
N SER A 75 -20.47 -2.75 -22.69
CA SER A 75 -19.03 -2.98 -22.60
C SER A 75 -18.39 -1.97 -21.63
N THR A 76 -17.66 -2.47 -20.63
CA THR A 76 -16.87 -1.65 -19.72
C THR A 76 -15.43 -1.55 -20.19
N ASP A 77 -14.81 -0.40 -19.90
CA ASP A 77 -13.40 -0.20 -20.22
C ASP A 77 -12.48 -0.98 -19.28
N SER A 78 -11.33 -1.41 -19.82
CA SER A 78 -10.27 -2.02 -19.02
C SER A 78 -9.43 -0.96 -18.32
N TRP A 79 -9.10 -1.15 -17.04
CA TRP A 79 -8.16 -0.29 -16.31
C TRP A 79 -6.92 -1.07 -15.86
N PRO A 80 -5.74 -0.43 -15.83
CA PRO A 80 -4.53 -1.07 -15.29
C PRO A 80 -4.61 -1.21 -13.77
N LEU A 81 -3.86 -2.16 -13.23
CA LEU A 81 -3.63 -2.24 -11.79
C LEU A 81 -2.90 -0.99 -11.27
N PRO A 82 -3.10 -0.60 -9.99
CA PRO A 82 -2.36 0.46 -9.33
C PRO A 82 -0.93 0.00 -9.09
N MET A 83 -0.09 0.18 -10.11
CA MET A 83 1.31 -0.22 -10.11
C MET A 83 2.10 0.81 -9.32
N LEU A 84 2.96 0.33 -8.43
CA LEU A 84 3.78 1.18 -7.58
C LEU A 84 5.25 0.83 -7.75
N LEU A 85 6.04 1.78 -8.27
CA LEU A 85 7.49 1.74 -8.20
C LEU A 85 7.94 2.47 -6.93
N ARG A 86 8.78 1.81 -6.12
CA ARG A 86 9.36 2.37 -4.91
C ARG A 86 10.87 2.21 -4.95
N VAL A 87 11.58 3.29 -4.62
CA VAL A 87 13.03 3.31 -4.45
C VAL A 87 13.32 3.93 -3.09
N GLY A 88 14.10 3.24 -2.27
CA GLY A 88 14.32 3.62 -0.88
C GLY A 88 15.77 3.48 -0.45
N ILE A 89 16.15 4.28 0.54
CA ILE A 89 17.42 4.21 1.25
C ILE A 89 17.16 4.26 2.75
N ALA A 90 17.82 3.40 3.50
CA ALA A 90 17.84 3.42 4.96
C ALA A 90 19.26 3.22 5.48
N MET A 91 19.59 3.80 6.63
CA MET A 91 20.91 3.66 7.25
C MET A 91 20.77 3.70 8.77
N GLU A 92 21.63 2.94 9.46
CA GLU A 92 21.76 3.01 10.92
C GLU A 92 22.77 4.11 11.28
N VAL A 93 22.27 5.27 11.71
CA VAL A 93 23.12 6.40 12.10
C VAL A 93 23.82 6.12 13.43
N ILE A 94 23.13 5.43 14.33
CA ILE A 94 23.65 4.95 15.61
C ILE A 94 23.32 3.47 15.71
N ASP A 95 24.31 2.64 16.02
CA ASP A 95 24.11 1.22 16.27
C ASP A 95 25.04 0.77 17.41
N ASN A 96 24.47 0.61 18.60
CA ASN A 96 25.15 0.16 19.81
C ASN A 96 24.25 -0.86 20.54
N ASP A 97 24.83 -1.64 21.46
CA ASP A 97 24.11 -2.68 22.24
C ASP A 97 22.82 -2.19 22.94
N ALA A 98 22.79 -0.91 23.30
CA ALA A 98 21.62 -0.29 23.93
C ALA A 98 20.77 0.55 22.98
N HIS A 99 21.35 1.15 21.93
CA HIS A 99 20.70 2.21 21.17
C HIS A 99 20.89 2.00 19.68
N ARG A 100 19.77 1.99 18.94
CA ARG A 100 19.77 2.04 17.48
C ARG A 100 18.97 3.25 16.98
N LEU A 101 19.51 3.97 16.02
CA LEU A 101 18.83 5.06 15.32
C LEU A 101 18.90 4.80 13.82
N THR A 102 17.75 4.48 13.23
CA THR A 102 17.58 4.25 11.80
C THR A 102 16.96 5.48 11.17
N VAL A 103 17.52 5.94 10.05
CA VAL A 103 16.89 6.97 9.20
C VAL A 103 16.58 6.35 7.84
N ALA A 104 15.42 6.64 7.28
CA ALA A 104 14.98 6.12 6.00
C ALA A 104 14.29 7.19 5.14
N ALA A 105 14.45 7.07 3.83
CA ALA A 105 13.80 7.87 2.83
C ALA A 105 13.36 7.00 1.65
N ASP A 106 12.10 7.14 1.23
CA ASP A 106 11.53 6.43 0.08
C ASP A 106 10.97 7.43 -0.93
N ALA A 107 11.24 7.21 -2.21
CA ALA A 107 10.56 7.83 -3.34
C ALA A 107 9.59 6.84 -3.98
N LEU A 108 8.37 7.29 -4.26
CA LEU A 108 7.28 6.47 -4.76
C LEU A 108 6.73 7.08 -6.05
N HIS A 109 6.62 6.24 -7.07
CA HIS A 109 6.04 6.57 -8.37
C HIS A 109 4.87 5.61 -8.65
N PRO A 110 3.63 6.02 -8.37
CA PRO A 110 2.41 5.32 -8.78
C PRO A 110 2.12 5.57 -10.27
N ASN A 111 1.39 4.67 -10.93
CA ASN A 111 0.90 4.90 -12.30
C ASN A 111 -0.41 5.70 -12.35
N ASP A 112 -1.11 5.83 -11.22
CA ASP A 112 -2.44 6.41 -11.08
C ASP A 112 -2.45 7.70 -10.23
N ASN A 113 -1.29 8.14 -9.74
CA ASN A 113 -1.15 9.33 -8.92
C ASN A 113 0.23 9.99 -9.10
N ASN A 114 0.38 11.19 -8.58
CA ASN A 114 1.65 11.91 -8.58
C ASN A 114 2.70 11.21 -7.73
N GLU A 115 3.95 11.47 -8.07
CA GLU A 115 5.12 11.02 -7.33
C GLU A 115 5.20 11.72 -5.98
N TYR A 116 5.66 10.98 -4.97
CA TYR A 116 5.85 11.53 -3.63
C TYR A 116 7.00 10.86 -2.90
N MET A 117 7.43 11.51 -1.82
CA MET A 117 8.51 11.02 -0.98
C MET A 117 8.07 10.87 0.47
N ASN A 118 8.60 9.86 1.14
CA ASN A 118 8.40 9.64 2.57
C ASN A 118 9.76 9.71 3.28
N LEU A 119 9.76 10.30 4.48
CA LEU A 119 10.92 10.32 5.37
C LEU A 119 10.52 9.71 6.70
N GLY A 120 11.41 8.90 7.27
CA GLY A 120 11.17 8.21 8.53
C GLY A 120 12.41 8.12 9.38
N THR A 121 12.21 8.09 10.69
CA THR A 121 13.26 7.84 11.67
C THR A 121 12.71 6.90 12.74
N GLU A 122 13.47 5.86 13.06
CA GLU A 122 13.19 4.92 14.13
C GLU A 122 14.31 4.97 15.15
N TYR A 123 13.96 5.13 16.43
CA TYR A 123 14.88 4.99 17.54
C TYR A 123 14.47 3.77 18.38
N ALA A 124 15.38 2.82 18.57
CA ALA A 124 15.17 1.65 19.40
C ALA A 124 16.11 1.68 20.61
N TRP A 125 15.55 1.38 21.78
CA TRP A 125 16.28 1.18 23.03
C TRP A 125 16.18 -0.29 23.47
N HIS A 126 17.33 -0.95 23.56
CA HIS A 126 17.50 -2.38 23.87
C HIS A 126 16.64 -3.33 23.03
N GLU A 127 16.23 -2.94 21.81
CA GLU A 127 15.26 -3.68 21.00
C GLU A 127 13.89 -3.93 21.65
N GLN A 128 13.64 -3.34 22.82
CA GLN A 128 12.42 -3.51 23.59
C GLN A 128 11.48 -2.33 23.41
N PHE A 129 12.01 -1.11 23.36
CA PHE A 129 11.23 0.10 23.18
C PHE A 129 11.62 0.76 21.87
N MET A 130 10.62 1.04 21.03
CA MET A 130 10.81 1.63 19.72
C MET A 130 9.96 2.89 19.62
N VAL A 131 10.55 3.98 19.18
CA VAL A 131 9.88 5.24 18.89
C VAL A 131 10.08 5.53 17.41
N ARG A 132 9.00 5.86 16.72
CA ARG A 132 8.99 6.14 15.29
C ARG A 132 8.41 7.51 15.05
N ALA A 133 9.06 8.28 14.20
CA ALA A 133 8.54 9.52 13.68
C ALA A 133 8.75 9.52 12.17
N GLY A 134 7.81 10.08 11.43
CA GLY A 134 7.92 10.15 9.99
C GLY A 134 7.02 11.22 9.39
N TYR A 135 7.32 11.57 8.15
CA TYR A 135 6.52 12.48 7.35
C TYR A 135 6.23 11.81 6.02
N LYS A 136 4.96 11.74 5.66
CA LYS A 136 4.51 11.12 4.42
C LYS A 136 4.21 12.13 3.32
N SER A 137 4.22 11.65 2.09
CA SER A 137 3.61 12.35 0.95
C SER A 137 4.23 13.74 0.68
N LEU A 138 5.53 13.89 0.96
CA LEU A 138 6.29 15.08 0.56
C LEU A 138 6.24 15.23 -0.95
N PHE A 139 6.01 16.47 -1.41
CA PHE A 139 5.85 16.85 -2.82
C PHE A 139 4.56 16.40 -3.51
N LEU A 140 3.63 15.74 -2.81
CA LEU A 140 2.34 15.40 -3.39
C LEU A 140 1.39 16.62 -3.38
N PRO A 141 0.90 17.10 -4.54
CA PRO A 141 -0.07 18.19 -4.59
C PRO A 141 -1.37 17.77 -3.90
N ASN A 142 -1.90 18.60 -3.00
CA ASN A 142 -3.10 18.31 -2.20
C ASN A 142 -2.95 17.11 -1.22
N SER A 143 -1.74 16.82 -0.74
CA SER A 143 -1.58 15.85 0.37
C SER A 143 -2.34 16.31 1.61
N GLU A 144 -3.23 15.46 2.09
CA GLU A 144 -3.82 15.57 3.44
C GLU A 144 -3.04 14.72 4.46
N GLU A 145 -2.08 13.90 3.99
CA GLU A 145 -1.18 13.12 4.82
C GLU A 145 0.01 13.97 5.26
N GLY A 146 0.37 13.85 6.55
CA GLY A 146 1.42 14.66 7.16
C GLY A 146 2.33 13.90 8.12
N PHE A 147 2.44 14.45 9.33
CA PHE A 147 3.31 13.91 10.38
C PHE A 147 2.71 12.64 10.97
N THR A 148 3.60 11.67 11.23
CA THR A 148 3.26 10.39 11.82
C THR A 148 4.14 10.13 13.02
N PHE A 149 3.56 9.52 14.05
CA PHE A 149 4.25 9.15 15.27
C PHE A 149 3.84 7.74 15.68
N GLY A 150 4.78 6.96 16.19
CA GLY A 150 4.53 5.59 16.63
C GLY A 150 5.37 5.18 17.81
N LEU A 151 4.81 4.31 18.63
CA LEU A 151 5.46 3.68 19.77
C LEU A 151 5.28 2.17 19.66
N GLY A 152 6.37 1.44 19.85
CA GLY A 152 6.41 -0.02 19.83
C GLY A 152 7.07 -0.56 21.09
N VAL A 153 6.50 -1.63 21.64
CA VAL A 153 7.10 -2.38 22.75
C VAL A 153 7.20 -3.84 22.37
N ARG A 154 8.36 -4.45 22.57
CA ARG A 154 8.62 -5.87 22.37
C ARG A 154 9.06 -6.52 23.68
N LEU A 155 8.37 -7.59 24.05
CA LEU A 155 8.62 -8.37 25.24
C LEU A 155 9.16 -9.74 24.81
N HIS A 156 10.45 -9.95 25.06
CA HIS A 156 11.12 -11.22 24.80
C HIS A 156 10.99 -12.14 26.01
N THR A 157 10.34 -13.29 25.83
CA THR A 157 10.30 -14.35 26.84
C THR A 157 11.51 -15.27 26.65
N ARG A 158 12.24 -15.59 27.74
CA ARG A 158 13.52 -16.34 27.71
C ARG A 158 13.45 -17.73 27.03
N SER A 159 12.26 -18.32 26.91
CA SER A 159 12.03 -19.63 26.24
C SER A 159 10.61 -19.75 25.68
N GLY A 160 10.01 -18.63 25.28
CA GLY A 160 8.60 -18.58 24.86
C GLY A 160 8.35 -17.54 23.76
N PRO A 161 7.09 -17.36 23.35
CA PRO A 161 6.75 -16.42 22.31
C PRO A 161 7.16 -14.99 22.68
N THR A 162 7.61 -14.24 21.67
CA THR A 162 7.81 -12.80 21.74
C THR A 162 6.49 -12.10 21.45
N PHE A 163 6.11 -11.19 22.32
CA PHE A 163 4.92 -10.34 22.13
C PHE A 163 5.37 -8.94 21.76
N GLY A 164 4.77 -8.37 20.73
CA GLY A 164 4.95 -7.00 20.30
C GLY A 164 3.62 -6.25 20.35
N PHE A 165 3.64 -5.01 20.80
CA PHE A 165 2.53 -4.08 20.68
C PHE A 165 3.03 -2.80 20.02
N ASP A 166 2.37 -2.38 18.95
CA ASP A 166 2.66 -1.12 18.28
C ASP A 166 1.40 -0.24 18.27
N GLY A 167 1.55 1.01 18.68
CA GLY A 167 0.56 2.06 18.55
C GLY A 167 1.08 3.15 17.61
N ALA A 168 0.26 3.61 16.67
CA ALA A 168 0.62 4.67 15.75
C ALA A 168 -0.48 5.73 15.68
N TYR A 169 -0.04 6.96 15.49
CA TYR A 169 -0.82 8.15 15.29
C TYR A 169 -0.42 8.77 13.95
N GLU A 170 -1.42 9.11 13.15
CA GLU A 170 -1.23 9.71 11.84
C GLU A 170 -2.16 10.91 11.70
N ASP A 171 -1.56 12.08 11.46
CA ASP A 171 -2.30 13.28 11.13
C ASP A 171 -2.77 13.21 9.67
N PHE A 172 -4.09 13.32 9.49
CA PHE A 172 -4.77 13.14 8.22
C PHE A 172 -5.61 14.36 7.87
N GLY A 173 -5.03 15.55 7.97
CA GLY A 173 -5.53 16.78 7.36
C GLY A 173 -7.00 17.09 7.65
N ARG A 174 -7.88 16.90 6.64
CA ARG A 174 -9.31 17.23 6.75
C ARG A 174 -10.12 16.17 7.50
N PHE A 175 -9.54 15.00 7.75
CA PHE A 175 -10.11 13.97 8.61
C PHE A 175 -9.54 14.06 10.02
N ASP A 176 -10.33 13.62 10.99
CA ASP A 176 -9.87 13.51 12.37
C ASP A 176 -8.70 12.50 12.45
N ALA A 177 -7.80 12.69 13.41
CA ALA A 177 -6.55 11.95 13.42
C ALA A 177 -6.74 10.42 13.52
N ILE A 178 -5.92 9.67 12.78
CA ILE A 178 -6.07 8.22 12.67
C ILE A 178 -5.18 7.53 13.70
N TYR A 179 -5.80 6.72 14.57
CA TYR A 179 -5.11 5.87 15.52
C TYR A 179 -5.08 4.42 15.03
N LYS A 180 -3.89 3.81 15.03
CA LYS A 180 -3.67 2.42 14.60
C LYS A 180 -3.04 1.64 15.74
N TYR A 181 -3.46 0.40 15.93
CA TYR A 181 -2.92 -0.51 16.92
C TYR A 181 -2.62 -1.86 16.27
N SER A 182 -1.48 -2.45 16.61
CA SER A 182 -1.03 -3.74 16.11
C SER A 182 -0.52 -4.61 17.25
N LEU A 183 -0.86 -5.89 17.19
CA LEU A 183 -0.34 -6.92 18.08
C LEU A 183 0.46 -7.92 17.25
N VAL A 184 1.70 -8.15 17.65
CA VAL A 184 2.61 -9.09 16.99
C VAL A 184 2.89 -10.23 17.95
N ILE A 185 2.78 -11.46 17.44
CA ILE A 185 3.17 -12.67 18.17
C ILE A 185 4.18 -13.40 17.29
N SER A 186 5.35 -13.69 17.83
CA SER A 186 6.42 -14.40 17.13
C SER A 186 6.90 -15.57 17.96
N TYR A 187 7.04 -16.74 17.35
CA TYR A 187 7.51 -17.98 17.97
C TYR A 187 8.95 -18.28 17.56
#